data_AF-A0A8J5XV24-F1
#
_entry.id   AF-A0A8J5XV24-F1
#
_cell.length_a   1.000
_cell.length_b   1.000
_cell.length_c   1.000
_cell.angle_alpha   90.00
_cell.angle_beta   90.00
_cell.angle_gamma   90.00
#
_symmetry.space_group_name_H-M   'P 1'
#
loop_
_entity.id
_entity.type
_entity.pdbx_description
1 polymer ?
#
loop_
_entity_poly.entity_id
_entity_poly.type
_entity_poly.pdbx_seq_one_letter_code
_entity_poly.pdbx_strand_id
1 'polypeptide(L)'
;MGYALFSRKKNCHARWGPDLRREVLYMASCGSFGMYGLWAMSNADGLLEWLRGATGAWAYFSAYTYGTHGTACILQSVLSFLSDVVYIDARSIVHPLDRILAIILTGVGMYLEGCIILFAPLSLGQRLLMSAVVTCGLLCHLRAKHGIVTRDYARYVHNHTIWHVAMVGSMVVPMHAVTFATTGFEANA
;
A
#
# COMPACT_ATOMS: atom_id res chain seq x y z
N MET A 1 -25.84 -17.60 13.93
CA MET A 1 -24.94 -17.49 15.09
C MET A 1 -23.66 -16.68 14.75
N GLY A 2 -23.77 -15.56 14.01
CA GLY A 2 -22.60 -14.85 13.42
C GLY A 2 -22.44 -13.36 13.80
N TYR A 3 -23.35 -12.77 14.57
CA TYR A 3 -23.32 -11.33 14.90
C TYR A 3 -22.76 -11.03 16.31
N ALA A 4 -22.41 -12.05 17.08
CA ALA A 4 -21.99 -11.89 18.47
C ALA A 4 -20.51 -11.48 18.65
N LEU A 5 -19.67 -11.62 17.61
CA LEU A 5 -18.25 -11.23 17.69
C LEU A 5 -18.03 -9.71 17.57
N PHE A 6 -19.03 -8.95 17.11
CA PHE A 6 -18.92 -7.49 16.94
C PHE A 6 -19.75 -6.66 17.95
N SER A 7 -20.55 -7.30 18.82
CA SER A 7 -21.60 -6.61 19.60
C SER A 7 -21.31 -6.41 21.10
N ARG A 8 -20.16 -6.83 21.65
CA ARG A 8 -19.82 -6.60 23.08
C ARG A 8 -18.41 -6.08 23.32
N LYS A 9 -18.11 -4.83 22.93
CA LYS A 9 -17.01 -4.04 23.54
C LYS A 9 -17.42 -2.57 23.67
N LYS A 10 -18.26 -2.28 24.68
CA LYS A 10 -18.96 -1.00 24.81
C LYS A 10 -18.11 0.24 25.13
N ASN A 11 -16.85 0.16 25.55
CA ASN A 11 -16.16 1.35 26.07
C ASN A 11 -14.77 1.68 25.47
N CYS A 12 -14.26 0.93 24.47
CA CYS A 12 -12.88 1.13 24.00
C CYS A 12 -12.76 1.70 22.59
N HIS A 13 -13.68 1.35 21.70
CA HIS A 13 -13.67 1.86 20.31
C HIS A 13 -14.29 3.25 20.19
N ALA A 14 -15.17 3.65 21.12
CA ALA A 14 -15.91 4.91 21.02
C ALA A 14 -15.03 6.18 21.07
N ARG A 15 -13.77 6.10 21.52
CA ARG A 15 -12.81 7.22 21.47
C ARG A 15 -11.89 7.19 20.26
N TRP A 16 -11.65 6.02 19.67
CA TRP A 16 -10.66 5.90 18.60
C TRP A 16 -11.05 6.68 17.36
N GLY A 17 -12.32 6.69 16.97
CA GLY A 17 -12.72 7.38 15.77
C GLY A 17 -12.60 8.90 15.83
N PRO A 18 -13.08 9.59 16.89
CA PRO A 18 -12.80 11.01 17.07
C PRO A 18 -11.31 11.34 17.13
N ASP A 19 -10.50 10.49 17.79
CA ASP A 19 -9.06 10.71 17.93
C ASP A 19 -8.33 10.49 16.59
N LEU A 20 -8.64 9.41 15.85
CA LEU A 20 -8.06 9.13 14.52
C LEU A 20 -8.39 10.19 13.49
N ARG A 21 -9.58 10.78 13.53
CA ARG A 21 -9.95 11.93 12.68
C ARG A 21 -9.18 13.21 13.00
N ARG A 22 -8.43 13.26 14.11
CA ARG A 22 -7.57 14.40 14.48
C ARG A 22 -6.09 14.13 14.19
N GLU A 23 -5.71 12.88 13.98
CA GLU A 23 -4.34 12.48 13.65
C GLU A 23 -4.01 12.76 12.18
N VAL A 24 -3.60 13.99 11.88
CA VAL A 24 -3.32 14.47 10.51
C VAL A 24 -2.31 13.57 9.80
N LEU A 25 -1.25 13.14 10.48
CA LEU A 25 -0.24 12.27 9.89
C LEU A 25 -0.80 10.90 9.50
N TYR A 26 -1.66 10.34 10.34
CA TYR A 26 -2.33 9.07 10.05
C TYR A 26 -3.23 9.22 8.83
N MET A 27 -4.10 10.24 8.81
CA MET A 27 -5.02 10.49 7.69
C MET A 27 -4.27 10.74 6.38
N ALA A 28 -3.21 11.56 6.41
CA ALA A 28 -2.38 11.84 5.24
C ALA A 28 -1.67 10.58 4.73
N SER A 29 -1.24 9.70 5.63
CA SER A 29 -0.60 8.44 5.25
C SER A 29 -1.55 7.50 4.50
N CYS A 30 -2.86 7.55 4.72
CA CYS A 30 -3.81 6.79 3.89
C CYS A 30 -3.77 7.25 2.41
N GLY A 31 -3.50 8.53 2.18
CA GLY A 31 -3.39 9.13 0.84
C GLY A 31 -2.09 8.80 0.10
N SER A 32 -1.05 8.35 0.81
CA SER A 32 0.27 8.09 0.18
C SER A 32 0.21 6.95 -0.83
N PHE A 33 -0.62 5.93 -0.58
CA PHE A 33 -0.88 4.87 -1.56
C PHE A 33 -1.52 5.40 -2.84
N GLY A 34 -2.42 6.38 -2.75
CA GLY A 34 -3.12 6.94 -3.89
C GLY A 34 -2.17 7.74 -4.77
N MET A 35 -1.31 8.57 -4.16
CA MET A 35 -0.27 9.31 -4.87
C MET A 35 0.70 8.38 -5.60
N TYR A 36 1.15 7.32 -4.94
CA TYR A 36 1.97 6.31 -5.60
C TYR A 36 1.23 5.60 -6.73
N GLY A 37 -0.01 5.19 -6.50
CA GLY A 37 -0.79 4.46 -7.50
C GLY A 37 -1.04 5.28 -8.76
N LEU A 38 -1.29 6.59 -8.61
CA LEU A 38 -1.38 7.53 -9.73
C LEU A 38 -0.06 7.61 -10.51
N TRP A 39 1.08 7.71 -9.80
CA TRP A 39 2.39 7.70 -10.44
C TRP A 39 2.66 6.37 -11.18
N ALA A 40 2.35 5.23 -10.56
CA ALA A 40 2.59 3.91 -11.15
C ALA A 40 1.75 3.71 -12.42
N MET A 41 0.50 4.20 -12.41
CA MET A 41 -0.35 4.21 -13.61
C MET A 41 0.17 5.17 -14.68
N SER A 42 0.56 6.40 -14.32
CA SER A 42 1.04 7.39 -15.30
C SER A 42 2.36 7.01 -15.96
N ASN A 43 3.15 6.15 -15.31
CA ASN A 43 4.44 5.68 -15.81
C ASN A 43 4.39 4.23 -16.34
N ALA A 44 3.21 3.60 -16.36
CA ALA A 44 3.05 2.24 -16.88
C ALA A 44 3.42 2.16 -18.39
N ASP A 45 3.10 3.21 -19.15
CA ASP A 45 3.44 3.30 -20.57
C ASP A 45 4.93 3.60 -20.80
N GLY A 46 5.53 4.49 -20.00
CA GLY A 46 6.99 4.71 -20.03
C GLY A 46 7.78 3.46 -19.65
N LEU A 47 7.22 2.63 -18.76
CA LEU A 47 7.77 1.32 -18.43
C LEU A 47 7.63 0.33 -19.59
N LEU A 48 6.50 0.33 -20.31
CA LEU A 48 6.34 -0.46 -21.55
C LEU A 48 7.41 -0.09 -22.57
N GLU A 49 7.71 1.20 -22.74
CA GLU A 49 8.71 1.69 -23.67
C GLU A 49 10.14 1.33 -23.26
N TRP A 50 10.49 1.45 -21.97
CA TRP A 50 11.77 0.96 -21.48
C TRP A 50 11.94 -0.55 -21.67
N LEU A 51 10.87 -1.31 -21.44
CA LEU A 51 10.86 -2.75 -21.61
C LEU A 51 10.75 -3.20 -23.08
N ARG A 52 10.42 -2.33 -24.04
CA ARG A 52 10.45 -2.66 -25.49
C ARG A 52 11.85 -3.03 -25.98
N GLY A 53 12.91 -2.57 -25.32
CA GLY A 53 14.27 -3.03 -25.56
C GLY A 53 14.55 -4.46 -25.07
N ALA A 54 13.73 -4.98 -24.15
CA ALA A 54 13.77 -6.34 -23.61
C ALA A 54 12.62 -7.17 -24.21
N THR A 55 12.81 -7.71 -25.41
CA THR A 55 11.77 -8.51 -26.08
C THR A 55 11.41 -9.77 -25.26
N GLY A 56 10.11 -9.97 -24.97
CA GLY A 56 9.61 -11.20 -24.35
C GLY A 56 8.33 -11.03 -23.51
N ALA A 57 7.66 -12.13 -23.18
CA ALA A 57 6.45 -12.15 -22.34
C ALA A 57 6.61 -11.46 -20.98
N TRP A 58 7.86 -11.37 -20.49
CA TRP A 58 8.23 -10.74 -19.22
C TRP A 58 8.10 -9.21 -19.22
N ALA A 59 8.28 -8.55 -20.36
CA ALA A 59 8.09 -7.11 -20.51
C ALA A 59 6.61 -6.73 -20.33
N TYR A 60 5.72 -7.45 -21.03
CA TYR A 60 4.28 -7.27 -20.92
C TYR A 60 3.75 -7.62 -19.54
N PHE A 61 4.26 -8.71 -18.94
CA PHE A 61 3.93 -9.08 -17.56
C PHE A 61 4.28 -7.95 -16.60
N SER A 62 5.50 -7.39 -16.68
CA SER A 62 5.96 -6.34 -15.78
C SER A 62 5.11 -5.06 -15.91
N ALA A 63 4.87 -4.58 -17.13
CA ALA A 63 4.01 -3.40 -17.33
C ALA A 63 2.57 -3.59 -16.81
N TYR A 64 1.98 -4.75 -17.09
CA TYR A 64 0.66 -5.09 -16.57
C TYR A 64 0.66 -5.18 -15.04
N THR A 65 1.71 -5.76 -14.44
CA THR A 65 1.91 -5.80 -12.99
C THR A 65 1.97 -4.40 -12.41
N TYR A 66 2.72 -3.46 -13.01
CA TYR A 66 2.79 -2.07 -12.52
C TYR A 66 1.46 -1.32 -12.63
N GLY A 67 0.75 -1.42 -13.75
CA GLY A 67 -0.57 -0.77 -13.91
C GLY A 67 -1.63 -1.34 -12.95
N THR A 68 -1.64 -2.67 -12.80
CA THR A 68 -2.54 -3.36 -11.85
C THR A 68 -2.19 -2.99 -10.42
N HIS A 69 -0.90 -2.90 -10.10
CA HIS A 69 -0.42 -2.51 -8.79
C HIS A 69 -0.78 -1.05 -8.47
N GLY A 70 -0.62 -0.14 -9.42
CA GLY A 70 -1.03 1.26 -9.26
C GLY A 70 -2.53 1.38 -8.99
N THR A 71 -3.36 0.64 -9.72
CA THR A 71 -4.81 0.58 -9.48
C THR A 71 -5.13 0.05 -8.08
N ALA A 72 -4.48 -1.04 -7.66
CA ALA A 72 -4.65 -1.61 -6.33
C ALA A 72 -4.27 -0.62 -5.22
N CYS A 73 -3.19 0.15 -5.41
CA CYS A 73 -2.77 1.18 -4.46
C CYS A 73 -3.77 2.35 -4.37
N ILE A 74 -4.36 2.79 -5.49
CA ILE A 74 -5.42 3.82 -5.45
C ILE A 74 -6.64 3.31 -4.68
N LEU A 75 -7.09 2.09 -4.98
CA LEU A 75 -8.23 1.47 -4.27
C LEU A 75 -7.93 1.28 -2.78
N GLN A 76 -6.70 0.84 -2.45
CA GLN A 76 -6.23 0.71 -1.08
C GLN A 76 -6.25 2.06 -0.36
N SER A 77 -5.83 3.14 -1.02
CA SER A 77 -5.85 4.50 -0.45
C SER A 77 -7.26 4.94 -0.08
N VAL A 78 -8.20 4.77 -1.01
CA VAL A 78 -9.60 5.12 -0.81
C VAL A 78 -10.19 4.28 0.33
N LEU A 79 -10.00 2.96 0.30
CA LEU A 79 -10.57 2.06 1.29
C LEU A 79 -9.96 2.24 2.67
N SER A 80 -8.64 2.47 2.77
CA SER A 80 -7.97 2.80 4.04
C SER A 80 -8.50 4.12 4.62
N PHE A 81 -8.70 5.15 3.79
CA PHE A 81 -9.26 6.41 4.26
C PHE A 81 -10.72 6.23 4.71
N LEU A 82 -11.54 5.54 3.92
CA LEU A 82 -12.94 5.28 4.27
C LEU A 82 -13.04 4.42 5.53
N SER A 83 -12.28 3.33 5.65
CA SER A 83 -12.37 2.42 6.80
C SER A 83 -11.85 3.04 8.09
N ASP A 84 -10.78 3.83 8.01
CA ASP A 84 -10.04 4.24 9.20
C ASP A 84 -10.35 5.67 9.66
N VAL A 85 -10.86 6.51 8.75
CA VAL A 85 -11.14 7.92 9.04
C VAL A 85 -12.64 8.20 8.97
N VAL A 86 -13.32 7.77 7.90
CA VAL A 86 -14.72 8.13 7.67
C VAL A 86 -15.67 7.22 8.47
N TYR A 87 -15.50 5.90 8.36
CA TYR A 87 -16.44 4.89 8.85
C TYR A 87 -16.00 4.15 10.12
N ILE A 88 -14.92 4.58 10.76
CA ILE A 88 -14.35 3.89 11.93
C ILE A 88 -15.32 3.68 13.10
N ASP A 89 -16.30 4.58 13.29
CA ASP A 89 -17.36 4.45 14.30
C ASP A 89 -18.73 4.08 13.70
N ALA A 90 -18.80 3.87 12.39
CA ALA A 90 -20.06 3.59 11.72
C ALA A 90 -20.58 2.22 12.17
N ARG A 91 -21.85 2.16 12.58
CA ARG A 91 -22.53 0.92 12.99
C ARG A 91 -23.06 0.10 11.79
N SER A 92 -22.63 0.44 10.57
CA SER A 92 -23.08 -0.17 9.32
C SER A 92 -22.27 -1.41 8.94
N ILE A 93 -22.90 -2.33 8.19
CA ILE A 93 -22.24 -3.50 7.59
C ILE A 93 -21.17 -3.13 6.55
N VAL A 94 -21.23 -1.89 6.03
CA VAL A 94 -20.25 -1.34 5.08
C VAL A 94 -18.85 -1.34 5.67
N HIS A 95 -18.69 -0.98 6.96
CA HIS A 95 -17.37 -0.89 7.59
C HIS A 95 -16.63 -2.25 7.69
N PRO A 96 -17.28 -3.36 8.10
CA PRO A 96 -16.69 -4.70 7.97
C PRO A 96 -16.29 -5.09 6.54
N LEU A 97 -17.12 -4.76 5.54
CA LEU A 97 -16.82 -5.06 4.14
C LEU A 97 -15.60 -4.27 3.65
N ASP A 98 -15.52 -2.97 3.94
CA ASP A 98 -14.37 -2.12 3.60
C ASP A 98 -13.08 -2.66 4.20
N ARG A 99 -13.12 -3.15 5.44
CA ARG A 99 -11.96 -3.79 6.09
C ARG A 99 -11.55 -5.09 5.43
N ILE A 100 -12.50 -5.92 5.03
CA ILE A 100 -12.21 -7.18 4.30
C ILE A 100 -11.57 -6.84 2.96
N LEU A 101 -12.13 -5.88 2.22
CA LEU A 101 -11.60 -5.41 0.95
C LEU A 101 -10.19 -4.83 1.11
N ALA A 102 -9.94 -4.01 2.12
CA ALA A 102 -8.62 -3.46 2.41
C ALA A 102 -7.59 -4.55 2.75
N ILE A 103 -7.98 -5.63 3.45
CA ILE A 103 -7.10 -6.77 3.71
C ILE A 103 -6.78 -7.53 2.42
N ILE A 104 -7.79 -7.78 1.58
CA ILE A 104 -7.61 -8.45 0.29
C ILE A 104 -6.69 -7.63 -0.61
N LEU A 105 -6.94 -6.32 -0.74
CA LEU A 105 -6.11 -5.41 -1.51
C LEU A 105 -4.69 -5.28 -0.97
N THR A 106 -4.51 -5.33 0.35
CA THR A 106 -3.18 -5.42 0.96
C THR A 106 -2.46 -6.69 0.49
N GLY A 107 -3.14 -7.84 0.51
CA GLY A 107 -2.58 -9.11 0.02
C GLY A 107 -2.22 -9.06 -1.47
N VAL A 108 -3.11 -8.50 -2.30
CA VAL A 108 -2.86 -8.30 -3.73
C VAL A 108 -1.67 -7.36 -3.96
N GLY A 109 -1.61 -6.24 -3.25
CA GLY A 109 -0.49 -5.29 -3.33
C GLY A 109 0.83 -5.95 -2.97
N MET A 110 0.88 -6.69 -1.85
CA MET A 110 2.08 -7.42 -1.43
C MET A 110 2.52 -8.50 -2.43
N TYR A 111 1.56 -9.20 -3.05
CA TYR A 111 1.86 -10.17 -4.10
C TYR A 111 2.47 -9.49 -5.33
N LEU A 112 1.84 -8.41 -5.82
CA LEU A 112 2.32 -7.65 -6.97
C LEU A 112 3.68 -7.02 -6.70
N GLU A 113 3.91 -6.52 -5.50
CA GLU A 113 5.21 -6.00 -5.07
C GLU A 113 6.29 -7.10 -5.07
N GLY A 114 5.96 -8.31 -4.58
CA GLY A 114 6.83 -9.47 -4.70
C GLY A 114 7.16 -9.82 -6.15
N CYS A 115 6.18 -9.76 -7.05
CA CYS A 115 6.41 -9.93 -8.50
C CYS A 115 7.36 -8.86 -9.06
N ILE A 116 7.20 -7.59 -8.68
CA ILE A 116 8.11 -6.51 -9.10
C ILE A 116 9.53 -6.80 -8.59
N ILE A 117 9.70 -7.13 -7.31
CA ILE A 117 11.01 -7.45 -6.72
C ILE A 117 11.69 -8.62 -7.42
N LEU A 118 10.94 -9.63 -7.87
CA LEU A 118 11.48 -10.85 -8.48
C LEU A 118 11.71 -10.72 -9.99
N PHE A 119 10.82 -10.04 -10.71
CA PHE A 119 10.81 -10.08 -12.17
C PHE A 119 11.20 -8.76 -12.83
N ALA A 120 11.09 -7.61 -12.14
CA ALA A 120 11.60 -6.36 -12.69
C ALA A 120 13.13 -6.41 -12.82
N PRO A 121 13.72 -5.75 -13.83
CA PRO A 121 15.17 -5.72 -14.05
C PRO A 121 15.87 -4.77 -13.06
N LEU A 122 15.78 -5.11 -11.77
CA LEU A 122 16.42 -4.40 -10.66
C LEU A 122 17.78 -5.04 -10.35
N SER A 123 18.76 -4.21 -9.96
CA SER A 123 20.03 -4.68 -9.41
C SER A 123 19.81 -5.41 -8.08
N LEU A 124 20.78 -6.24 -7.68
CA LEU A 124 20.71 -6.97 -6.40
C LEU A 124 20.52 -6.02 -5.20
N GLY A 125 21.24 -4.89 -5.16
CA GLY A 125 21.11 -3.90 -4.10
C GLY A 125 19.71 -3.29 -4.02
N GLN A 126 19.08 -3.01 -5.17
CA GLN A 126 17.70 -2.50 -5.22
C GLN A 126 16.69 -3.55 -4.71
N ARG A 127 16.84 -4.81 -5.11
CA ARG A 127 15.97 -5.91 -4.64
C ARG A 127 16.07 -6.11 -3.13
N LEU A 128 17.29 -6.07 -2.58
CA LEU A 128 17.53 -6.21 -1.14
C LEU A 128 16.93 -5.03 -0.38
N LEU A 129 17.12 -3.80 -0.86
CA LEU A 129 16.55 -2.61 -0.24
C LEU A 129 15.02 -2.67 -0.25
N MET A 130 14.39 -2.95 -1.39
CA MET A 130 12.94 -3.11 -1.48
C MET A 130 12.43 -4.19 -0.52
N SER A 131 13.06 -5.37 -0.53
CA SER A 131 12.67 -6.48 0.35
C SER A 131 12.78 -6.10 1.82
N ALA A 132 13.84 -5.38 2.21
CA ALA A 132 14.01 -4.89 3.58
C ALA A 132 12.89 -3.91 3.96
N VAL A 133 12.58 -2.94 3.08
CA VAL A 133 11.52 -1.94 3.34
C VAL A 133 10.14 -2.61 3.44
N VAL A 134 9.80 -3.52 2.52
CA VAL A 134 8.55 -4.30 2.55
C VAL A 134 8.46 -5.14 3.82
N THR A 135 9.56 -5.80 4.22
CA THR A 135 9.60 -6.59 5.47
C THR A 135 9.39 -5.71 6.70
N CYS A 136 10.07 -4.56 6.79
CA CYS A 136 9.88 -3.60 7.86
C CYS A 136 8.44 -3.08 7.91
N GLY A 137 7.85 -2.77 6.75
CA GLY A 137 6.44 -2.41 6.63
C GLY A 137 5.54 -3.51 7.19
N LEU A 138 5.71 -4.75 6.74
CA LEU A 138 4.89 -5.88 7.17
C LEU A 138 4.96 -6.11 8.68
N LEU A 139 6.15 -6.00 9.28
CA LEU A 139 6.32 -6.08 10.73
C LEU A 139 5.55 -4.97 11.45
N CYS A 140 5.55 -3.75 10.92
CA CYS A 140 4.74 -2.65 11.44
C CYS A 140 3.24 -2.93 11.29
N HIS A 141 2.80 -3.47 10.15
CA HIS A 141 1.41 -3.87 9.95
C HIS A 141 0.95 -4.91 10.99
N LEU A 142 1.75 -5.94 11.24
CA LEU A 142 1.49 -6.96 12.26
C LEU A 142 1.43 -6.34 13.66
N ARG A 143 2.34 -5.42 13.99
CA ARG A 143 2.33 -4.68 15.26
C ARG A 143 1.11 -3.77 15.40
N ALA A 144 0.63 -3.18 14.31
CA ALA A 144 -0.62 -2.42 14.31
C ALA A 144 -1.83 -3.34 14.60
N LYS A 145 -1.91 -4.52 13.98
CA LYS A 145 -2.95 -5.51 14.30
C LYS A 145 -2.87 -5.97 15.76
N HIS A 146 -1.67 -6.13 16.30
CA HIS A 146 -1.49 -6.38 17.73
C HIS A 146 -2.00 -5.21 18.60
N GLY A 147 -1.82 -3.96 18.17
CA GLY A 147 -2.42 -2.77 18.78
C GLY A 147 -3.96 -2.83 18.84
N ILE A 148 -4.61 -3.32 17.78
CA ILE A 148 -6.07 -3.56 17.77
C ILE A 148 -6.46 -4.59 18.83
N VAL A 149 -5.74 -5.71 18.90
CA VAL A 149 -6.02 -6.80 19.85
C VAL A 149 -5.84 -6.35 21.30
N THR A 150 -4.73 -5.65 21.57
CA THR A 150 -4.35 -5.12 22.90
C THR A 150 -5.06 -3.82 23.27
N ARG A 151 -5.79 -3.22 22.33
CA ARG A 151 -6.46 -1.91 22.49
C ARG A 151 -5.47 -0.77 22.77
N ASP A 152 -4.25 -0.89 22.28
CA ASP A 152 -3.21 0.13 22.33
C ASP A 152 -3.33 1.06 21.12
N TYR A 153 -3.99 2.20 21.34
CA TYR A 153 -4.25 3.20 20.31
C TYR A 153 -2.95 3.76 19.71
N ALA A 154 -2.02 4.21 20.56
CA ALA A 154 -0.79 4.84 20.12
C ALA A 154 0.05 3.87 19.28
N ARG A 155 0.12 2.59 19.69
CA ARG A 155 0.78 1.55 18.90
C ARG A 155 0.08 1.31 17.57
N TYR A 156 -1.25 1.27 17.54
CA TYR A 156 -1.99 1.12 16.29
C TYR A 156 -1.67 2.25 15.33
N VAL A 157 -1.88 3.51 15.73
CA VAL A 157 -1.67 4.69 14.87
C VAL A 157 -0.24 4.76 14.37
N HIS A 158 0.75 4.65 15.27
CA HIS A 158 2.16 4.76 14.94
C HIS A 158 2.60 3.68 13.94
N ASN A 159 2.35 2.40 14.25
CA ASN A 159 2.81 1.31 13.39
C ASN A 159 2.04 1.24 12.07
N HIS A 160 0.75 1.63 12.06
CA HIS A 160 -0.04 1.65 10.82
C HIS A 160 0.36 2.82 9.90
N THR A 161 0.72 3.97 10.47
CA THR A 161 1.29 5.09 9.71
C THR A 161 2.64 4.69 9.09
N ILE A 162 3.52 4.04 9.86
CA ILE A 162 4.80 3.54 9.34
C ILE A 162 4.57 2.50 8.24
N TRP A 163 3.58 1.63 8.39
CA TRP A 163 3.20 0.68 7.35
C TRP A 163 2.88 1.39 6.02
N HIS A 164 2.04 2.43 6.04
CA HIS A 164 1.70 3.21 4.84
C HIS A 164 2.94 3.85 4.20
N VAL A 165 3.79 4.46 5.02
CA VAL A 165 5.00 5.15 4.54
C VAL A 165 6.03 4.15 4.00
N ALA A 166 6.26 3.04 4.70
CA ALA A 166 7.20 2.01 4.27
C ALA A 166 6.77 1.37 2.95
N MET A 167 5.49 1.05 2.80
CA MET A 167 4.99 0.48 1.54
C MET A 167 5.09 1.45 0.37
N VAL A 168 4.97 2.75 0.58
CA VAL A 168 5.26 3.72 -0.49
C VAL A 168 6.77 3.87 -0.70
N GLY A 169 7.56 3.80 0.37
CA GLY A 169 9.02 3.89 0.33
C GLY A 169 9.69 2.76 -0.44
N SER A 170 9.15 1.52 -0.39
CA SER A 170 9.69 0.42 -1.20
C SER A 170 9.56 0.71 -2.69
N MET A 171 8.55 1.50 -3.06
CA MET A 171 8.23 1.86 -4.44
C MET A 171 9.10 2.98 -5.00
N VAL A 172 9.71 3.79 -4.15
CA VAL A 172 10.63 4.86 -4.59
C VAL A 172 11.84 4.27 -5.33
N VAL A 173 12.26 3.05 -4.97
CA VAL A 173 13.38 2.36 -5.60
C VAL A 173 13.10 2.03 -7.07
N PRO A 174 12.00 1.35 -7.43
CA PRO A 174 11.65 1.15 -8.83
C PRO A 174 11.29 2.47 -9.52
N MET A 175 10.68 3.44 -8.83
CA MET A 175 10.42 4.77 -9.41
C MET A 175 11.69 5.40 -9.96
N HIS A 176 12.75 5.46 -9.14
CA HIS A 176 14.04 5.97 -9.58
C HIS A 176 14.63 5.15 -10.73
N ALA A 177 14.59 3.82 -10.63
CA ALA A 177 15.13 2.95 -11.68
C ALA A 177 14.46 3.20 -13.04
N VAL A 178 13.14 3.39 -13.05
CA VAL A 178 12.34 3.61 -14.26
C VAL A 178 12.55 5.03 -14.79
N THR A 179 12.46 6.06 -13.93
CA THR A 179 12.65 7.45 -14.35
C THR A 179 14.04 7.70 -14.93
N PHE A 180 15.11 7.15 -14.32
CA PHE A 180 16.46 7.27 -14.88
C PHE A 180 16.58 6.57 -16.24
N ALA A 181 15.91 5.43 -16.40
CA ALA A 181 15.97 4.70 -17.64
C ALA A 181 15.20 5.37 -18.78
N THR A 182 14.04 5.98 -18.51
CA THR A 182 13.25 6.69 -19.53
C THR A 182 13.85 8.03 -19.90
N THR A 183 14.26 8.85 -18.92
CA THR A 183 14.86 10.18 -19.18
C THR A 183 16.30 10.11 -19.69
N GLY A 184 17.05 9.06 -19.32
CA GLY A 184 18.41 8.83 -19.82
C GLY A 184 18.46 8.39 -21.29
N PHE A 185 17.37 7.82 -21.82
CA PHE A 185 17.24 7.49 -23.24
C PHE A 185 17.00 8.75 -24.09
N GLU A 186 16.18 9.69 -23.60
CA GLU A 186 15.90 10.95 -24.30
C GLU A 186 17.13 11.87 -24.39
N ALA A 187 18.04 11.81 -23.42
CA ALA A 187 19.26 12.62 -23.42
C ALA A 187 20.35 12.13 -24.40
N ASN A 188 20.21 10.92 -24.95
CA ASN A 188 21.19 10.28 -25.84
C ASN A 188 20.64 9.96 -27.25
N ALA A 189 19.41 10.38 -27.56
CA ALA A 189 18.78 10.25 -28.87
C ALA A 189 18.77 11.61 -29.59
#